data_AF-A0A202DJD5-F1
#
_entry.id   AF-A0A202DJD5-F1
#
_cell.length_a   1.000
_cell.length_b   1.000
_cell.length_c   1.000
_cell.angle_alpha   90.00
_cell.angle_beta   90.00
_cell.angle_gamma   90.00
#
_symmetry.space_group_name_H-M   'P 1'
#
loop_
_entity.id
_entity.type
_entity.pdbx_description
1 polymer ?
#
loop_
_entity_poly.entity_id
_entity_poly.type
_entity_poly.pdbx_seq_one_letter_code
_entity_poly.pdbx_strand_id
1 'polypeptide(L)'
;MDYTHILSCQAIGLGAIIMLWCIFKSKTTLDYLPFVRLEGRVRIRRLVRMKRIFMFLFLIGYIAVGTSIITDHHSLGDFVVGIIFLLVAIFVYVAIGVELRLLSEVHKTLNGLLPICASCKKVREPDASPDDPESWGSIEKYIGSREDVDLTHGYCPDCYEAIMGQQLEPSD
;
A
#
# COMPACT_ATOMS: atom_id res chain seq x y z
N MET A 1 9.98 -8.98 47.93
CA MET A 1 9.71 -8.47 46.57
C MET A 1 8.25 -8.09 46.52
N ASP A 2 7.97 -6.80 46.38
CA ASP A 2 6.60 -6.29 46.40
C ASP A 2 5.83 -6.73 45.15
N TYR A 3 4.55 -7.03 45.34
CA TYR A 3 3.62 -7.47 44.29
C TYR A 3 3.57 -6.50 43.10
N THR A 4 3.81 -5.22 43.36
CA THR A 4 3.88 -4.13 42.37
C THR A 4 5.02 -4.32 41.38
N HIS A 5 6.23 -4.70 41.83
CA HIS A 5 7.38 -4.94 40.95
C HIS A 5 7.16 -6.16 40.05
N ILE A 6 6.53 -7.22 40.58
CA ILE A 6 6.23 -8.43 39.81
C ILE A 6 5.24 -8.12 38.68
N LEU A 7 4.18 -7.35 38.98
CA LEU A 7 3.17 -6.95 38.00
C LEU A 7 3.77 -6.09 36.88
N SER A 8 4.64 -5.12 37.23
CA SER A 8 5.34 -4.28 36.25
C SER A 8 6.26 -5.08 35.34
N CYS A 9 7.04 -6.02 35.89
CA CYS A 9 7.90 -6.90 35.09
C CYS A 9 7.10 -7.77 34.12
N GLN A 10 5.95 -8.30 34.54
CA GLN A 10 5.07 -9.09 33.67
C GLN A 10 4.50 -8.25 32.51
N ALA A 11 4.05 -7.02 32.79
CA ALA A 11 3.53 -6.12 31.75
C ALA A 11 4.60 -5.74 30.71
N ILE A 12 5.83 -5.44 31.16
CA ILE A 12 6.96 -5.11 30.26
C ILE A 12 7.34 -6.33 29.42
N GLY A 13 7.38 -7.52 30.02
CA GLY A 13 7.68 -8.77 29.31
C GLY A 13 6.66 -9.08 28.21
N LEU A 14 5.36 -8.95 28.51
CA LEU A 14 4.29 -9.11 27.52
C LEU A 14 4.40 -8.09 26.38
N GLY A 15 4.67 -6.83 26.70
CA GLY A 15 4.91 -5.77 25.71
C GLY A 15 6.08 -6.09 24.78
N ALA A 16 7.20 -6.57 25.33
CA ALA A 16 8.37 -6.98 24.54
C ALA A 16 8.06 -8.13 23.58
N ILE A 17 7.29 -9.14 24.02
CA ILE A 17 6.87 -10.28 23.19
C ILE A 17 6.00 -9.82 22.02
N ILE A 18 5.01 -8.96 22.28
CA ILE A 18 4.13 -8.39 21.24
C ILE A 18 4.94 -7.59 20.23
N MET A 19 5.87 -6.75 20.69
CA MET A 19 6.73 -5.96 19.82
C MET A 19 7.64 -6.84 18.95
N LEU A 20 8.18 -7.91 19.51
CA LEU A 20 8.99 -8.88 18.77
C LEU A 20 8.17 -9.57 17.68
N TRP A 21 6.93 -9.96 17.99
CA TRP A 21 5.98 -10.51 17.02
C TRP A 21 5.67 -9.52 15.89
N CYS A 22 5.44 -8.24 16.21
CA CYS A 22 5.22 -7.18 15.23
C CYS A 22 6.43 -6.98 14.29
N ILE A 23 7.67 -7.09 14.80
CA ILE A 23 8.89 -7.02 13.98
C ILE A 23 8.93 -8.15 12.96
N PHE A 24 8.59 -9.37 13.37
CA PHE A 24 8.54 -10.52 12.47
C PHE A 24 7.45 -10.36 11.41
N LYS A 25 6.22 -10.02 11.81
CA LYS A 25 5.09 -9.85 10.88
C LYS A 25 5.33 -8.73 9.86
N SER A 26 6.03 -7.67 10.26
CA SER A 26 6.40 -6.58 9.36
C SER A 26 7.32 -7.01 8.20
N LYS A 27 8.09 -8.09 8.34
CA LYS A 27 8.88 -8.64 7.22
C LYS A 27 7.97 -9.25 6.16
N THR A 28 7.00 -10.07 6.59
CA THR A 28 6.04 -10.74 5.72
C THR A 28 5.21 -9.76 4.90
N THR A 29 4.84 -8.61 5.46
CA THR A 29 4.11 -7.55 4.72
C THR A 29 4.90 -7.02 3.51
N LEU A 30 6.23 -6.98 3.57
CA LEU A 30 7.06 -6.50 2.46
C LEU A 30 7.05 -7.48 1.28
N ASP A 31 6.81 -8.77 1.52
CA ASP A 31 6.79 -9.82 0.51
C ASP A 31 5.48 -9.82 -0.31
N TYR A 32 4.40 -9.24 0.23
CA TYR A 32 3.10 -9.10 -0.46
C TYR A 32 2.95 -7.80 -1.28
N LEU A 33 4.04 -7.08 -1.55
CA LEU A 33 4.02 -5.83 -2.34
C LEU A 33 4.13 -5.94 -3.88
N PRO A 34 3.99 -7.09 -4.58
CA PRO A 34 4.21 -7.10 -6.03
C PRO A 34 3.15 -6.31 -6.82
N PHE A 35 2.01 -5.94 -6.22
CA PHE A 35 0.89 -5.27 -6.90
C PHE A 35 0.93 -3.73 -6.94
N VAL A 36 1.90 -3.07 -6.29
CA VAL A 36 1.96 -1.58 -6.29
C VAL A 36 2.84 -1.06 -7.44
N ARG A 37 2.32 -0.05 -8.18
CA ARG A 37 2.99 0.66 -9.29
C ARG A 37 4.40 1.13 -8.90
N LEU A 38 5.37 0.96 -9.82
CA LEU A 38 6.81 1.03 -9.57
C LEU A 38 7.32 2.34 -8.93
N GLU A 39 6.69 3.48 -9.20
CA GLU A 39 7.07 4.80 -8.64
C GLU A 39 6.82 4.93 -7.13
N GLY A 40 5.83 4.22 -6.57
CA GLY A 40 5.56 4.21 -5.13
C GLY A 40 6.49 3.30 -4.33
N ARG A 41 7.13 2.32 -4.99
CA ARG A 41 7.79 1.17 -4.34
C ARG A 41 9.01 1.58 -3.49
N VAL A 42 9.81 2.56 -3.94
CA VAL A 42 10.98 3.06 -3.20
C VAL A 42 10.57 3.84 -1.95
N ARG A 43 9.54 4.69 -2.07
CA ARG A 43 9.03 5.52 -0.97
C ARG A 43 8.34 4.66 0.09
N ILE A 44 7.54 3.68 -0.35
CA ILE A 44 6.88 2.71 0.55
C ILE A 44 7.92 1.84 1.26
N ARG A 45 8.93 1.32 0.55
CA ARG A 45 10.03 0.55 1.17
C ARG A 45 10.77 1.37 2.22
N ARG A 46 11.02 2.67 1.97
CA ARG A 46 11.65 3.58 2.94
C ARG A 46 10.76 3.78 4.16
N LEU A 47 9.46 4.02 3.98
CA LEU A 47 8.49 4.20 5.06
C LEU A 47 8.33 2.93 5.93
N VAL A 48 8.24 1.74 5.31
CA VAL A 48 8.20 0.45 6.02
C VAL A 48 9.51 0.19 6.77
N ARG A 49 10.66 0.55 6.18
CA ARG A 49 11.97 0.45 6.86
C ARG A 49 12.06 1.40 8.06
N MET A 50 11.56 2.63 7.93
CA MET A 50 11.47 3.59 9.04
C MET A 50 10.55 3.08 10.15
N LYS A 51 9.37 2.54 9.81
CA LYS A 51 8.44 1.90 10.75
C LYS A 51 9.13 0.78 11.54
N ARG A 52 9.96 -0.02 10.88
CA ARG A 52 10.75 -1.09 11.51
C ARG A 52 11.85 -0.55 12.44
N ILE A 53 12.51 0.54 12.09
CA ILE A 53 13.51 1.21 12.95
C ILE A 53 12.85 1.72 14.24
N PHE A 54 11.71 2.41 14.14
CA PHE A 54 10.96 2.86 15.30
C PHE A 54 10.57 1.69 16.22
N MET A 55 10.17 0.57 15.64
CA MET A 55 9.81 -0.64 16.39
C MET A 55 11.00 -1.22 17.19
N PHE A 56 12.21 -1.17 16.65
CA PHE A 56 13.43 -1.54 17.40
C PHE A 56 13.75 -0.53 18.51
N LEU A 57 13.58 0.78 18.26
CA LEU A 57 13.79 1.82 19.28
C LEU A 57 12.85 1.63 20.48
N PHE A 58 11.59 1.26 20.25
CA PHE A 58 10.68 0.91 21.34
C PHE A 58 11.12 -0.30 22.12
N LEU A 59 11.60 -1.37 21.45
CA LEU A 59 12.09 -2.55 22.14
C LEU A 59 13.27 -2.21 23.07
N ILE A 60 14.20 -1.38 22.60
CA ILE A 60 15.31 -0.86 23.41
C ILE A 60 14.76 -0.04 24.58
N GLY A 61 13.75 0.81 24.34
CA GLY A 61 13.07 1.58 25.38
C GLY A 61 12.43 0.70 26.46
N TYR A 62 11.72 -0.37 26.08
CA TYR A 62 11.12 -1.32 27.03
C TYR A 62 12.16 -2.01 27.91
N ILE A 63 13.29 -2.42 27.32
CA ILE A 63 14.39 -3.02 28.07
C ILE A 63 15.00 -2.00 29.04
N ALA A 64 15.23 -0.76 28.58
CA ALA A 64 15.77 0.32 29.41
C ALA A 64 14.87 0.64 30.63
N VAL A 65 13.55 0.72 30.43
CA VAL A 65 12.59 0.91 31.54
C VAL A 65 12.65 -0.27 32.51
N GLY A 66 12.68 -1.50 32.02
CA GLY A 66 12.83 -2.69 32.86
C GLY A 66 14.11 -2.68 33.70
N THR A 67 15.24 -2.29 33.11
CA THR A 67 16.51 -2.17 33.84
C THR A 67 16.52 -1.03 34.86
N SER A 68 15.80 0.07 34.58
CA SER A 68 15.68 1.21 35.49
C SER A 68 14.90 0.83 36.75
N ILE A 69 13.87 -0.01 36.63
CA ILE A 69 13.08 -0.52 37.76
C ILE A 69 13.92 -1.45 38.64
N ILE A 70 14.84 -2.22 38.07
CA ILE A 70 15.70 -3.14 38.82
C ILE A 70 16.81 -2.41 39.58
N THR A 71 17.27 -1.26 39.06
CA THR A 71 18.39 -0.48 39.61
C THR A 71 17.94 0.65 40.54
N ASP A 72 16.64 0.74 40.86
CA ASP A 72 16.01 1.77 41.72
C ASP A 72 16.30 3.23 41.31
N HIS A 73 16.70 3.44 40.05
CA HIS A 73 16.88 4.78 39.48
C HIS A 73 15.54 5.34 39.00
N HIS A 74 14.71 5.82 39.93
CA HIS A 74 13.37 6.35 39.62
C HIS A 74 13.39 7.53 38.64
N SER A 75 14.32 8.47 38.79
CA SER A 75 14.36 9.67 37.93
C SER A 75 14.66 9.36 36.46
N LEU A 76 15.53 8.39 36.18
CA LEU A 76 15.87 8.01 34.81
C LEU A 76 14.71 7.31 34.10
N GLY A 77 13.88 6.57 34.84
CA GLY A 77 12.69 5.91 34.30
C GLY A 77 11.70 6.90 33.68
N ASP A 78 11.39 7.99 34.39
CA ASP A 78 10.40 8.98 33.94
C ASP A 78 10.79 9.68 32.63
N PHE A 79 12.07 10.05 32.48
CA PHE A 79 12.59 10.63 31.24
C PHE A 79 12.50 9.65 30.06
N VAL A 80 12.86 8.38 30.28
CA VAL A 80 12.80 7.34 29.24
C VAL A 80 11.36 7.09 28.81
N VAL A 81 10.42 7.04 29.75
CA VAL A 81 8.99 6.89 29.46
C VAL A 81 8.48 8.05 28.59
N GLY A 82 8.86 9.28 28.90
CA GLY A 82 8.52 10.46 28.08
C GLY A 82 9.03 10.36 26.64
N ILE A 83 10.28 9.94 26.45
CA ILE A 83 10.87 9.74 25.12
C ILE A 83 10.13 8.64 24.35
N ILE A 84 9.78 7.54 25.03
CA ILE A 84 8.98 6.46 24.43
C ILE A 84 7.63 7.00 23.94
N PHE A 85 6.89 7.76 24.75
CA PHE A 85 5.60 8.32 24.33
C PHE A 85 5.71 9.25 23.10
N LEU A 86 6.75 10.09 23.04
CA LEU A 86 6.99 10.95 21.88
C LEU A 86 7.30 10.11 20.63
N LEU A 87 8.15 9.09 20.76
CA LEU A 87 8.41 8.16 19.67
C LEU A 87 7.12 7.46 19.22
N VAL A 88 6.23 7.04 20.15
CA VAL A 88 4.95 6.38 19.84
C VAL A 88 4.08 7.31 19.01
N ALA A 89 3.97 8.58 19.41
CA ALA A 89 3.19 9.57 18.65
C ALA A 89 3.72 9.73 17.22
N ILE A 90 5.04 9.82 17.03
CA ILE A 90 5.65 9.90 15.69
C ILE A 90 5.40 8.62 14.89
N PHE A 91 5.54 7.46 15.52
CA PHE A 91 5.28 6.16 14.88
C PHE A 91 3.84 6.06 14.38
N VAL A 92 2.87 6.46 15.19
CA VAL A 92 1.44 6.46 14.84
C VAL A 92 1.19 7.44 13.68
N TYR A 93 1.75 8.66 13.76
CA TYR A 93 1.62 9.66 12.69
C TYR A 93 2.15 9.13 11.34
N VAL A 94 3.35 8.52 11.34
CA VAL A 94 3.93 7.91 10.13
C VAL A 94 3.11 6.71 9.66
N ALA A 95 2.61 5.87 10.57
CA ALA A 95 1.81 4.69 10.22
C ALA A 95 0.51 5.07 9.50
N ILE A 96 -0.23 6.06 10.02
CA ILE A 96 -1.44 6.59 9.40
C ILE A 96 -1.13 7.15 8.01
N GLY A 97 -0.02 7.90 7.87
CA GLY A 97 0.42 8.43 6.58
C GLY A 97 0.77 7.35 5.54
N VAL A 98 1.23 6.19 5.98
CA VAL A 98 1.47 5.03 5.10
C VAL A 98 0.16 4.38 4.66
N GLU A 99 -0.75 4.14 5.60
CA GLU A 99 -2.04 3.49 5.34
C GLU A 99 -2.90 4.30 4.35
N LEU A 100 -2.94 5.62 4.53
CA LEU A 100 -3.65 6.51 3.60
C LEU A 100 -3.11 6.43 2.16
N ARG A 101 -1.78 6.31 1.99
CA ARG A 101 -1.17 6.18 0.66
C ARG A 101 -1.39 4.80 0.05
N LEU A 102 -1.43 3.75 0.87
CA LEU A 102 -1.75 2.41 0.38
C LEU A 102 -3.19 2.35 -0.12
N LEU A 103 -4.13 2.91 0.64
CA LEU A 103 -5.54 2.99 0.23
C LEU A 103 -5.71 3.78 -1.06
N SER A 104 -5.00 4.89 -1.25
CA SER A 104 -5.11 5.69 -2.47
C SER A 104 -4.50 5.00 -3.69
N GLU A 105 -3.36 4.32 -3.55
CA GLU A 105 -2.77 3.55 -4.65
C GLU A 105 -3.62 2.32 -5.01
N VAL A 106 -4.16 1.62 -4.01
CA VAL A 106 -5.10 0.52 -4.21
C VAL A 106 -6.35 1.01 -4.96
N HIS A 107 -6.92 2.15 -4.54
CA HIS A 107 -8.05 2.77 -5.23
C HIS A 107 -7.72 3.10 -6.70
N LYS A 108 -6.55 3.69 -6.98
CA LYS A 108 -6.10 3.92 -8.37
C LYS A 108 -5.94 2.63 -9.17
N THR A 109 -5.45 1.56 -8.56
CA THR A 109 -5.29 0.27 -9.26
C THR A 109 -6.61 -0.43 -9.53
N LEU A 110 -7.57 -0.38 -8.60
CA LEU A 110 -8.92 -0.93 -8.76
C LEU A 110 -9.72 -0.15 -9.81
N ASN A 111 -9.58 1.18 -9.83
CA ASN A 111 -10.17 2.03 -10.86
C ASN A 111 -9.47 1.92 -12.22
N GLY A 112 -8.27 1.32 -12.28
CA GLY A 112 -7.49 1.16 -13.50
C GLY A 112 -7.85 -0.09 -14.32
N LEU A 113 -8.74 -0.95 -13.81
CA LEU A 113 -9.21 -2.14 -14.52
C LEU A 113 -10.48 -1.79 -15.31
N LEU A 114 -10.35 -1.59 -16.61
CA LEU A 114 -11.50 -1.38 -17.48
C LEU A 114 -12.24 -2.72 -17.71
N PRO A 115 -13.54 -2.81 -17.44
CA PRO A 115 -14.34 -3.98 -17.78
C PRO A 115 -14.58 -4.01 -19.30
N ILE A 116 -13.70 -4.71 -20.02
CA ILE A 116 -13.75 -4.86 -21.48
C ILE A 116 -14.45 -6.17 -21.86
N CYS A 117 -15.40 -6.11 -22.79
CA CYS A 117 -16.03 -7.30 -23.34
C CYS A 117 -14.99 -8.10 -24.14
N ALA A 118 -14.80 -9.38 -23.80
CA ALA A 118 -13.83 -10.24 -24.48
C ALA A 118 -14.11 -10.45 -25.97
N SER A 119 -15.36 -10.31 -26.41
CA SER A 119 -15.77 -10.53 -27.80
C SER A 119 -15.73 -9.25 -28.64
N CYS A 120 -16.42 -8.21 -28.21
CA CYS A 120 -16.57 -6.97 -29.01
C CYS A 120 -15.65 -5.82 -28.58
N LYS A 121 -14.86 -5.99 -27.51
CA LYS A 121 -13.93 -4.99 -26.95
C LYS A 121 -14.56 -3.66 -26.49
N LYS A 122 -15.90 -3.61 -26.36
CA LYS A 122 -16.60 -2.49 -25.72
C LYS A 122 -16.27 -2.42 -24.23
N VAL A 123 -16.32 -1.22 -23.67
CA VAL A 123 -16.07 -0.95 -22.26
C VAL A 123 -17.41 -0.73 -21.55
N ARG A 124 -17.59 -1.33 -20.38
CA ARG A 124 -18.75 -1.07 -19.52
C ARG A 124 -18.49 0.10 -18.58
N GLU A 125 -19.50 0.95 -18.36
CA GLU A 125 -19.46 1.92 -17.27
C GLU A 125 -19.37 1.19 -15.89
N PRO A 126 -18.56 1.68 -14.94
CA PRO A 126 -18.18 0.95 -13.72
C PRO A 126 -19.36 0.63 -12.79
N ASP A 127 -20.44 1.41 -12.85
CA ASP A 127 -21.64 1.24 -12.01
C ASP A 127 -22.85 0.71 -12.80
N ALA A 128 -22.66 0.34 -14.07
CA ALA A 128 -23.75 -0.05 -14.95
C ALA A 128 -23.97 -1.57 -14.98
N SER A 129 -25.23 -1.98 -15.13
CA SER A 129 -25.64 -3.39 -15.17
C SER A 129 -24.94 -4.14 -16.32
N PRO A 130 -24.46 -5.39 -16.09
CA PRO A 130 -23.91 -6.23 -17.15
C PRO A 130 -24.92 -6.56 -18.25
N ASP A 131 -26.19 -6.66 -17.86
CA ASP A 131 -27.27 -7.20 -18.69
C ASP A 131 -27.83 -6.15 -19.66
N ASP A 132 -27.57 -4.87 -19.39
CA ASP A 132 -28.04 -3.76 -20.20
C ASP A 132 -27.05 -3.46 -21.34
N PRO A 133 -27.46 -3.61 -22.62
CA PRO A 133 -26.59 -3.35 -23.77
C PRO A 133 -26.14 -1.89 -23.88
N GLU A 134 -26.95 -0.97 -23.37
CA GLU A 134 -26.68 0.49 -23.37
C GLU A 134 -25.53 0.87 -22.43
N SER A 135 -25.23 0.01 -21.45
CA SER A 135 -24.11 0.15 -20.52
C SER A 135 -22.74 -0.02 -21.18
N TRP A 136 -22.70 -0.52 -22.42
CA TRP A 136 -21.49 -0.83 -23.16
C TRP A 136 -21.18 0.22 -24.23
N GLY A 137 -20.14 1.01 -23.99
CA GLY A 137 -19.65 2.05 -24.90
C GLY A 137 -18.36 1.66 -25.63
N SER A 138 -17.94 2.50 -26.57
CA SER A 138 -16.61 2.39 -27.16
C SER A 138 -15.55 2.85 -26.16
N ILE A 139 -14.31 2.38 -26.30
CA ILE A 139 -13.21 2.76 -25.42
C ILE A 139 -12.89 4.26 -25.54
N GLU A 140 -13.09 4.83 -26.73
CA GLU A 140 -12.83 6.24 -27.00
C GLU A 140 -13.75 7.14 -26.21
N LYS A 141 -15.05 6.82 -26.21
CA LYS A 141 -16.06 7.55 -25.43
C LYS A 141 -15.76 7.45 -23.94
N TYR A 142 -15.34 6.28 -23.48
CA TYR A 142 -15.00 6.05 -22.07
C TYR A 142 -13.78 6.87 -21.63
N ILE A 143 -12.71 6.89 -22.42
CA ILE A 143 -11.48 7.65 -22.10
C ILE A 143 -11.74 9.15 -22.21
N GLY A 144 -12.31 9.62 -23.33
CA GLY A 144 -12.54 11.05 -23.56
C GLY A 144 -13.57 11.70 -22.62
N SER A 145 -14.43 10.91 -21.96
CA SER A 145 -15.35 11.43 -20.94
C SER A 145 -14.73 11.56 -19.54
N ARG A 146 -13.57 10.95 -19.30
CA ARG A 146 -12.92 10.84 -17.98
C ARG A 146 -11.55 11.50 -17.91
N GLU A 147 -10.88 11.59 -19.04
CA GLU A 147 -9.56 12.19 -19.21
C GLU A 147 -9.65 13.30 -20.26
N ASP A 148 -8.86 14.36 -20.10
CA ASP A 148 -8.79 15.46 -21.06
C ASP A 148 -7.86 15.08 -22.24
N VAL A 149 -8.28 14.09 -23.02
CA VAL A 149 -7.49 13.51 -24.12
C VAL A 149 -8.35 13.29 -25.36
N ASP A 150 -7.91 13.86 -26.47
CA ASP A 150 -8.43 13.57 -27.80
C ASP A 150 -7.74 12.34 -28.41
N LEU A 151 -8.53 11.40 -28.93
CA LEU A 151 -8.02 10.19 -29.55
C LEU A 151 -7.98 10.34 -31.07
N THR A 152 -6.86 9.97 -31.66
CA THR A 152 -6.67 9.92 -33.12
C THR A 152 -6.54 8.48 -33.58
N HIS A 153 -7.00 8.19 -34.79
CA HIS A 153 -6.94 6.84 -35.38
C HIS A 153 -5.91 6.82 -36.52
N GLY A 154 -5.01 5.85 -36.48
CA GLY A 154 -4.03 5.58 -37.52
C GLY A 154 -3.82 4.07 -37.70
N TYR A 155 -3.31 3.67 -38.86
CA TYR A 155 -2.97 2.27 -39.13
C TYR A 155 -1.51 2.00 -38.73
N CYS A 156 -1.26 0.88 -38.06
CA CYS A 156 0.11 0.38 -37.93
C CYS A 156 0.58 -0.21 -39.28
N PRO A 157 1.91 -0.38 -39.48
CA PRO A 157 2.45 -0.95 -40.72
C PRO A 157 1.80 -2.29 -41.09
N ASP A 158 1.59 -3.17 -40.12
CA ASP A 158 0.99 -4.50 -40.33
C ASP A 158 -0.46 -4.39 -40.86
N CYS A 159 -1.26 -3.50 -40.27
CA CYS A 159 -2.64 -3.27 -40.70
C CYS A 159 -2.70 -2.61 -42.08
N TYR A 160 -1.77 -1.70 -42.36
CA TYR A 160 -1.69 -1.04 -43.67
C TYR A 160 -1.37 -2.05 -44.78
N GLU A 161 -0.40 -2.93 -44.54
CA GLU A 161 0.00 -3.97 -45.49
C GLU A 161 -1.12 -5.00 -45.73
N ALA A 162 -1.84 -5.40 -44.68
CA ALA A 162 -2.97 -6.32 -44.81
C ALA A 162 -4.13 -5.77 -45.66
N ILE A 163 -4.45 -4.48 -45.51
CA ILE A 163 -5.55 -3.84 -46.25
C ILE A 163 -5.13 -3.59 -47.72
N MET A 164 -3.94 -3.05 -47.94
CA MET A 164 -3.45 -2.77 -49.29
C MET A 164 -3.12 -4.04 -50.08
N GLY A 165 -2.71 -5.12 -49.39
CA GLY A 165 -2.48 -6.43 -50.01
C GLY A 165 -3.76 -7.08 -50.55
N GLN A 166 -4.93 -6.81 -49.95
CA GLN A 166 -6.22 -7.34 -50.42
C GLN A 166 -6.78 -6.60 -51.64
N GLN A 167 -6.35 -5.37 -51.90
CA GLN A 167 -6.87 -4.56 -53.02
C GLN A 167 -6.18 -4.84 -54.37
N LEU A 168 -5.21 -5.77 -54.40
CA LEU A 168 -4.48 -6.15 -55.61
C LEU A 168 -4.95 -7.47 -56.23
N GLU A 169 -5.96 -8.15 -55.66
CA GLU A 169 -6.62 -9.25 -56.37
C GLU A 169 -7.56 -8.66 -57.43
N PRO A 170 -7.34 -8.95 -58.73
CA PRO A 170 -8.24 -8.49 -59.77
C PRO A 170 -9.60 -9.14 -59.53
N SER A 171 -10.66 -8.32 -59.49
CA SER A 171 -12.02 -8.82 -59.61
C SER A 171 -12.19 -9.43 -61.00
N ASP A 172 -12.11 -10.76 -61.11
CA ASP A 172 -12.57 -11.52 -62.27
C ASP A 172 -14.10 -11.45 -62.42
#